data_AF-A0AAU9ETN3-F1
#
_entry.id   AF-A0AAU9ETN3-F1
#
_cell.length_a   1.000
_cell.length_b   1.000
_cell.length_c   1.000
_cell.angle_alpha   90.00
_cell.angle_beta   90.00
_cell.angle_gamma   90.00
#
_symmetry.space_group_name_H-M   'P 1'
#
loop_
_entity.id
_entity.type
_entity.pdbx_description
1 polymer ?
#
loop_
_entity_poly.entity_id
_entity_poly.type
_entity_poly.pdbx_seq_one_letter_code
_entity_poly.pdbx_strand_id
1 'polypeptide(L)'
;MKYMTTLLAAALTLALAAPLALGQEDVMTLSSAEQGLKDRPPVVFSHAKHSDIYDCTACHHEYDKFMANQGGGEAKCSECHQPSATAKNPTPLTLAFHQQCKSCHLKLIQMKAPQTGPIMCGDCHRAGVPAAPQAKEAKKK
;
A
#
# COMPACT_ATOMS: atom_id res chain seq x y z
N MET A 1 -34.13 -37.56 -3.01
CA MET A 1 -33.50 -37.12 -1.74
C MET A 1 -31.97 -37.16 -1.79
N LYS A 2 -31.32 -38.29 -2.15
CA LYS A 2 -29.84 -38.42 -2.21
C LYS A 2 -29.14 -37.47 -3.20
N TYR A 3 -29.81 -37.15 -4.32
CA TYR A 3 -29.31 -36.17 -5.30
C TYR A 3 -29.55 -34.71 -4.88
N MET A 4 -30.55 -34.47 -4.03
CA MET A 4 -30.87 -33.13 -3.54
C MET A 4 -29.89 -32.70 -2.44
N THR A 5 -29.50 -33.63 -1.56
CA THR A 5 -28.49 -33.39 -0.52
C THR A 5 -27.08 -33.22 -1.08
N THR A 6 -26.74 -33.89 -2.19
CA THR A 6 -25.45 -33.74 -2.87
C THR A 6 -25.35 -32.42 -3.63
N LEU A 7 -26.43 -31.96 -4.28
CA LEU A 7 -26.48 -30.64 -4.92
C LEU A 7 -26.40 -29.50 -3.89
N LEU A 8 -27.09 -29.63 -2.75
CA LEU A 8 -27.01 -28.66 -1.65
C LEU A 8 -25.60 -28.61 -1.04
N ALA A 9 -24.94 -29.74 -0.85
CA ALA A 9 -23.57 -29.78 -0.33
C ALA A 9 -22.57 -29.14 -1.30
N ALA A 10 -22.68 -29.41 -2.61
CA ALA A 10 -21.80 -28.82 -3.62
C ALA A 10 -22.00 -27.30 -3.77
N ALA A 11 -23.25 -26.82 -3.68
CA ALA A 11 -23.56 -25.39 -3.69
C ALA A 11 -23.00 -24.68 -2.44
N LEU A 12 -23.06 -25.33 -1.28
CA LEU A 12 -22.53 -24.79 -0.03
C LEU A 12 -20.99 -24.72 -0.06
N THR A 13 -20.30 -25.73 -0.60
CA THR A 13 -18.83 -25.69 -0.75
C THR A 13 -18.38 -24.62 -1.73
N LEU A 14 -19.13 -24.38 -2.81
CA LEU A 14 -18.82 -23.32 -3.77
C LEU A 14 -19.04 -21.92 -3.18
N ALA A 15 -20.08 -21.76 -2.35
CA ALA A 15 -20.38 -20.51 -1.65
C ALA A 15 -19.34 -20.16 -0.56
N LEU A 16 -18.76 -21.15 0.12
CA LEU A 16 -17.72 -20.93 1.13
C LEU A 16 -16.33 -20.63 0.52
N ALA A 17 -16.08 -20.96 -0.75
CA ALA A 17 -14.82 -20.65 -1.43
C ALA A 17 -14.80 -19.24 -2.06
N ALA A 18 -15.97 -18.65 -2.35
CA ALA A 18 -16.11 -17.34 -2.97
C ALA A 18 -15.47 -16.15 -2.20
N PRO A 19 -15.46 -16.10 -0.85
CA PRO A 19 -14.90 -14.97 -0.11
C PRO A 19 -13.37 -14.82 -0.22
N LEU A 20 -12.65 -15.86 -0.63
CA LEU A 20 -11.19 -15.82 -0.80
C LEU A 20 -10.75 -15.05 -2.06
N ALA A 21 -11.67 -14.73 -2.97
CA ALA A 21 -11.37 -14.08 -4.24
C ALA A 21 -11.47 -12.55 -4.22
N LEU A 22 -11.88 -11.94 -3.09
CA LEU A 22 -11.83 -10.49 -2.92
C LEU A 22 -10.46 -10.09 -2.38
N GLY A 23 -9.43 -10.30 -3.21
CA GLY A 23 -8.09 -9.77 -2.95
C GLY A 23 -8.12 -8.24 -2.89
N GLN A 24 -7.19 -7.68 -2.12
CA GLN A 24 -6.95 -6.25 -1.96
C GLN A 24 -7.06 -5.49 -3.28
N GLU A 25 -7.64 -4.28 -3.26
CA GLU A 25 -7.70 -3.44 -4.46
C GLU A 25 -6.29 -3.25 -5.03
N ASP A 26 -6.08 -3.71 -6.27
CA ASP A 26 -4.77 -3.61 -6.93
C ASP A 26 -4.35 -2.14 -7.04
N VAL A 27 -5.26 -1.28 -7.51
CA VAL A 27 -5.01 0.15 -7.67
C VAL A 27 -5.60 0.92 -6.51
N MET A 28 -4.74 1.63 -5.78
CA MET A 28 -5.11 2.50 -4.67
C MET A 28 -4.67 3.94 -4.89
N THR A 29 -5.20 4.85 -4.09
CA THR A 29 -4.78 6.25 -4.07
C THR A 29 -4.10 6.56 -2.75
N LEU A 30 -2.79 6.79 -2.78
CA LEU A 30 -1.99 7.23 -1.64
C LEU A 30 -2.21 8.73 -1.43
N SER A 31 -2.80 9.08 -0.28
CA SER A 31 -3.07 10.46 0.12
C SER A 31 -2.56 10.68 1.55
N SER A 32 -1.85 11.79 1.75
CA SER A 32 -1.37 12.24 3.06
C SER A 32 -2.25 13.35 3.66
N ALA A 33 -3.43 13.58 3.07
CA ALA A 33 -4.32 14.66 3.47
C ALA A 33 -4.87 14.49 4.89
N GLU A 34 -5.09 13.25 5.33
CA GLU A 34 -5.52 12.90 6.70
C GLU A 34 -4.45 13.27 7.74
N GLN A 35 -3.18 13.29 7.32
CA GLN A 35 -2.01 13.63 8.12
C GLN A 35 -1.65 15.13 8.04
N GLY A 36 -2.52 15.94 7.43
CA GLY A 36 -2.32 17.39 7.28
C GLY A 36 -1.36 17.80 6.16
N LEU A 37 -0.83 16.84 5.39
CA LEU A 37 0.15 17.09 4.33
C LEU A 37 -0.57 17.17 2.97
N LYS A 38 -0.87 18.38 2.52
CA LYS A 38 -1.72 18.66 1.33
C LYS A 38 -0.99 19.40 0.21
N ASP A 39 0.33 19.48 0.26
CA ASP A 39 1.15 20.28 -0.67
C ASP A 39 1.13 19.74 -2.11
N ARG A 40 0.67 18.51 -2.32
CA ARG A 40 0.69 17.82 -3.62
C ARG A 40 -0.58 16.98 -3.83
N PRO A 41 -1.01 16.80 -5.10
CA PRO A 41 -2.04 15.82 -5.45
C PRO A 41 -1.70 14.41 -4.93
N PRO A 42 -2.69 13.55 -4.67
CA PRO A 42 -2.42 12.18 -4.25
C PRO A 42 -1.79 11.35 -5.39
N VAL A 43 -1.17 10.23 -5.02
CA VAL A 43 -0.47 9.34 -5.96
C VAL A 43 -1.31 8.09 -6.20
N VAL A 44 -1.58 7.80 -7.47
CA VAL A 44 -2.17 6.51 -7.86
C VAL A 44 -1.08 5.44 -7.82
N PHE A 45 -1.30 4.39 -7.03
CA PHE A 45 -0.37 3.29 -6.82
C PHE A 45 -1.03 1.98 -7.24
N SER A 46 -0.26 1.07 -7.86
CA SER A 46 -0.73 -0.29 -8.21
C SER A 46 0.14 -1.30 -7.46
N HIS A 47 -0.48 -2.14 -6.65
CA HIS A 47 0.20 -3.22 -5.94
C HIS A 47 0.77 -4.23 -6.92
N ALA A 48 0.01 -4.71 -7.90
CA ALA A 48 0.45 -5.72 -8.88
C ALA A 48 1.75 -5.33 -9.58
N LYS A 49 1.87 -4.07 -10.03
CA LYS A 49 3.10 -3.58 -10.66
C LYS A 49 4.36 -3.69 -9.78
N HIS A 50 4.19 -3.73 -8.45
CA HIS A 50 5.30 -3.83 -7.51
C HIS A 50 5.43 -5.24 -6.94
N SER A 51 4.34 -5.91 -6.58
CA SER A 51 4.32 -7.23 -5.96
C SER A 51 4.70 -8.36 -6.92
N ASP A 52 4.55 -8.15 -8.23
CA ASP A 52 5.01 -9.12 -9.23
C ASP A 52 6.54 -9.24 -9.27
N ILE A 53 7.25 -8.25 -8.72
CA ILE A 53 8.72 -8.14 -8.78
C ILE A 53 9.35 -8.15 -7.38
N TYR A 54 8.64 -7.64 -6.36
CA TYR A 54 9.17 -7.43 -5.02
C TYR A 54 8.27 -8.05 -3.96
N ASP A 55 8.90 -8.63 -2.93
CA ASP A 55 8.20 -9.16 -1.76
C ASP A 55 7.42 -8.06 -1.02
N CYS A 56 6.30 -8.44 -0.39
CA CYS A 56 5.47 -7.51 0.39
C CYS A 56 6.29 -6.76 1.45
N THR A 57 7.25 -7.44 2.06
CA THR A 57 8.13 -6.91 3.12
C THR A 57 9.15 -5.89 2.63
N ALA A 58 9.32 -5.75 1.30
CA ALA A 58 10.12 -4.68 0.73
C ALA A 58 9.52 -3.30 1.02
N CYS A 59 8.19 -3.20 1.13
CA CYS A 59 7.46 -1.96 1.43
C CYS A 59 6.78 -2.01 2.80
N HIS A 60 6.08 -3.10 3.11
CA HIS A 60 5.49 -3.34 4.42
C HIS A 60 6.56 -3.86 5.36
N HIS A 61 7.38 -2.96 5.89
CA HIS A 61 8.41 -3.29 6.85
C HIS A 61 7.92 -3.06 8.28
N GLU A 62 8.51 -3.82 9.20
CA GLU A 62 8.48 -3.52 10.63
C GLU A 62 9.88 -3.79 11.17
N TYR A 63 10.53 -2.74 11.65
CA TYR A 63 11.90 -2.86 12.17
C TYR A 63 11.86 -3.07 13.68
N ASP A 64 12.58 -4.08 14.15
CA ASP A 64 12.85 -4.23 15.58
C ASP A 64 13.91 -3.22 16.06
N LYS A 65 14.22 -3.27 17.36
CA LYS A 65 15.23 -2.40 17.98
C LYS A 65 16.65 -2.56 17.44
N PHE A 66 16.92 -3.62 16.68
CA PHE A 66 18.20 -3.91 16.03
C PHE A 66 18.15 -3.59 14.53
N MET A 67 17.09 -2.94 14.05
CA MET A 67 16.86 -2.63 12.63
C MET A 67 16.71 -3.87 11.74
N ALA A 68 16.38 -5.03 12.32
CA ALA A 68 16.00 -6.18 11.53
C ALA A 68 14.56 -6.03 11.06
N ASN A 69 14.34 -6.17 9.75
CA ASN A 69 12.99 -6.16 9.18
C ASN A 69 12.31 -7.49 9.49
N GLN A 70 11.28 -7.45 10.33
CA GLN A 70 10.46 -8.60 10.70
C GLN A 70 9.30 -8.82 9.71
N GLY A 71 9.17 -7.94 8.71
CA GLY A 71 7.98 -7.83 7.88
C GLY A 71 6.85 -7.13 8.63
N GLY A 72 6.08 -6.32 7.90
CA GLY A 72 4.92 -5.60 8.41
C GLY A 72 3.62 -6.18 7.84
N GLY A 73 2.55 -6.09 8.63
CA GLY A 73 1.20 -6.37 8.16
C GLY A 73 0.63 -5.26 7.27
N GLU A 74 -0.69 -5.25 7.10
CA GLU A 74 -1.45 -4.25 6.32
C GLU A 74 -1.53 -2.85 6.98
N ALA A 75 -0.63 -2.54 7.92
CA ALA A 75 -0.60 -1.28 8.64
C ALA A 75 -0.27 -0.10 7.71
N LYS A 76 -0.89 1.06 7.96
CA LYS A 76 -0.56 2.28 7.21
C LYS A 76 0.82 2.78 7.63
N CYS A 77 1.62 3.26 6.68
CA CYS A 77 2.92 3.90 6.95
C CYS A 77 2.80 5.01 8.01
N SER A 78 1.68 5.73 8.00
CA SER A 78 1.37 6.84 8.92
C SER A 78 1.15 6.43 10.37
N GLU A 79 1.00 5.13 10.68
CA GLU A 79 0.91 4.65 12.06
C GLU A 79 2.25 4.83 12.79
N CYS A 80 3.36 4.59 12.10
CA CYS A 80 4.71 4.74 12.64
C CYS A 80 5.43 6.01 12.16
N HIS A 81 5.22 6.41 10.90
CA HIS A 81 5.82 7.60 10.31
C HIS A 81 4.87 8.80 10.43
N GLN A 82 5.15 9.69 11.37
CA GLN A 82 4.35 10.89 11.60
C GLN A 82 4.71 12.01 10.60
N PRO A 83 3.87 13.07 10.46
CA PRO A 83 4.16 14.21 9.58
C PRO A 83 5.53 14.86 9.83
N SER A 84 5.98 14.82 11.08
CA SER A 84 7.30 15.26 11.53
C SER A 84 8.04 14.13 12.24
N ALA A 85 9.36 14.27 12.37
CA ALA A 85 10.17 13.36 13.15
C ALA A 85 9.69 13.30 14.61
N THR A 86 9.75 12.13 15.22
CA THR A 86 9.41 11.89 16.62
C THR A 86 10.54 11.16 17.33
N ALA A 87 10.52 11.14 18.67
CA ALA A 87 11.47 10.35 19.44
C ALA A 87 11.37 8.83 19.17
N LYS A 88 10.18 8.35 18.77
CA LYS A 88 9.95 6.93 18.46
C LYS A 88 10.40 6.56 17.04
N ASN A 89 10.21 7.48 16.10
CA ASN A 89 10.58 7.30 14.70
C ASN A 89 11.07 8.65 14.14
N PRO A 90 12.37 8.76 13.82
CA PRO A 90 12.95 10.01 13.35
C PRO A 90 12.66 10.29 11.87
N THR A 91 12.07 9.34 11.13
CA THR A 91 11.79 9.48 9.70
C THR A 91 10.37 10.00 9.47
N PRO A 92 10.18 11.25 9.00
CA PRO A 92 8.85 11.79 8.71
C PRO A 92 8.17 11.06 7.54
N LEU A 93 6.84 11.05 7.50
CA LEU A 93 6.03 10.34 6.51
C LEU A 93 6.41 10.66 5.06
N THR A 94 6.55 11.95 4.74
CA THR A 94 6.95 12.40 3.40
C THR A 94 8.33 11.86 3.00
N LEU A 95 9.28 11.86 3.95
CA LEU A 95 10.62 11.33 3.71
C LEU A 95 10.60 9.81 3.52
N ALA A 96 9.80 9.09 4.33
CA ALA A 96 9.63 7.65 4.21
C ALA A 96 9.14 7.25 2.81
N PHE A 97 8.09 7.90 2.29
CA PHE A 97 7.61 7.65 0.92
C PHE A 97 8.66 7.97 -0.14
N HIS A 98 9.34 9.11 -0.04
CA HIS A 98 10.38 9.47 -1.01
C HIS A 98 11.56 8.49 -0.97
N GLN A 99 11.99 8.05 0.22
CA GLN A 99 13.07 7.09 0.36
C GLN A 99 12.68 5.72 -0.19
N GLN A 100 11.48 5.23 0.14
CA GLN A 100 10.98 3.93 -0.32
C GLN A 100 10.74 3.90 -1.83
N CYS A 101 9.99 4.86 -2.37
CA CYS A 101 9.56 4.83 -3.77
C CYS A 101 10.64 5.39 -4.71
N LYS A 102 11.06 6.65 -4.49
CA LYS A 102 11.92 7.36 -5.44
C LYS A 102 13.32 6.75 -5.50
N SER A 103 13.88 6.31 -4.36
CA SER A 103 15.22 5.71 -4.35
C SER A 103 15.25 4.38 -5.10
N CYS A 104 14.22 3.55 -4.94
CA CYS A 104 14.10 2.30 -5.69
C CYS A 104 14.03 2.56 -7.21
N HIS A 105 13.14 3.45 -7.63
CA HIS A 105 13.01 3.83 -9.04
C HIS A 105 14.32 4.42 -9.61
N LEU A 106 14.99 5.30 -8.85
CA LEU A 106 16.27 5.87 -9.26
C LEU A 106 17.35 4.80 -9.40
N LYS A 107 17.42 3.84 -8.47
CA LYS A 107 18.35 2.73 -8.54
C LYS A 107 18.11 1.89 -9.79
N LEU A 108 16.86 1.57 -10.11
CA LEU A 108 16.50 0.84 -11.33
C LEU A 108 16.92 1.60 -12.61
N ILE A 109 16.72 2.92 -12.64
CA ILE A 109 17.19 3.78 -13.74
C ILE A 109 18.72 3.70 -13.89
N GLN A 110 19.45 3.85 -12.79
CA GLN A 110 20.92 3.80 -12.78
C GLN A 110 21.46 2.44 -13.23
N MET A 111 20.78 1.36 -12.86
CA MET A 111 21.09 0.00 -13.29
C MET A 111 20.66 -0.29 -14.74
N LYS A 112 20.03 0.66 -15.43
CA LYS A 112 19.44 0.48 -16.77
C LYS A 112 18.48 -0.71 -16.83
N ALA A 113 17.69 -0.89 -15.77
CA ALA A 113 16.66 -1.92 -15.72
C ALA A 113 15.66 -1.72 -16.87
N PRO A 114 15.12 -2.81 -17.46
CA PRO A 114 14.17 -2.73 -18.56
C PRO A 114 12.85 -2.06 -18.18
N GLN A 115 12.52 -2.03 -16.89
CA GLN A 115 11.33 -1.39 -16.32
C GLN A 115 11.73 -0.62 -15.06
N THR A 116 11.11 0.53 -14.85
CA THR A 116 11.30 1.40 -13.68
C THR A 116 10.06 2.25 -13.44
N GLY A 117 10.07 3.04 -12.36
CA GLY A 117 9.02 3.99 -12.03
C GLY A 117 9.47 5.46 -12.09
N PRO A 118 8.52 6.38 -11.85
CA PRO A 118 8.76 7.82 -11.92
C PRO A 118 9.67 8.33 -10.79
N ILE A 119 10.45 9.38 -11.10
CA ILE A 119 11.33 10.07 -10.11
C ILE A 119 11.11 11.59 -10.05
N MET A 120 10.37 12.18 -10.99
CA MET A 120 10.02 13.59 -10.96
C MET A 120 8.70 13.79 -10.21
N CYS A 121 8.58 14.93 -9.51
CA CYS A 121 7.47 15.16 -8.60
C CYS A 121 6.11 15.09 -9.28
N GLY A 122 6.00 15.66 -10.49
CA GLY A 122 4.74 15.71 -11.26
C GLY A 122 4.36 14.38 -11.92
N ASP A 123 5.30 13.44 -12.06
CA ASP A 123 5.02 12.12 -12.62
C ASP A 123 4.33 11.22 -11.59
N CYS A 124 4.68 11.39 -10.30
CA CYS A 124 3.98 10.75 -9.19
C CYS A 124 2.71 11.53 -8.81
N HIS A 125 2.87 12.83 -8.52
CA HIS A 125 1.80 13.73 -8.07
C HIS A 125 1.13 14.42 -9.25
N ARG A 126 0.49 13.63 -10.12
CA ARG A 126 -0.14 14.15 -11.34
C ARG A 126 -1.29 15.09 -11.02
N ALA A 127 -1.37 16.19 -11.78
CA ALA A 127 -2.50 17.10 -11.70
C ALA A 127 -3.81 16.37 -12.06
N GLY A 128 -4.91 16.78 -11.42
CA GLY A 128 -6.24 16.24 -11.71
C GLY A 128 -6.53 14.86 -11.11
N VAL A 129 -5.60 14.25 -10.36
CA VAL A 129 -5.94 13.08 -9.53
C VAL A 129 -6.82 13.57 -8.37
N PRO A 130 -8.08 13.11 -8.25
CA PRO A 130 -8.96 13.55 -7.18
C PRO A 130 -8.39 13.13 -5.84
N ALA A 131 -8.58 13.97 -4.81
CA ALA A 131 -8.27 13.59 -3.44
C ALA A 131 -8.94 12.25 -3.11
N ALA A 132 -8.20 11.32 -2.48
CA ALA A 132 -8.80 10.09 -1.97
C ALA A 132 -10.01 10.45 -1.10
N PRO A 133 -11.13 9.69 -1.18
CA PRO A 133 -12.25 9.90 -0.27
C PRO A 133 -11.72 9.84 1.15
N GLN A 134 -11.94 10.90 1.93
CA GLN A 134 -11.60 10.88 3.35
C GLN A 134 -12.37 9.72 3.96
N ALA A 135 -11.67 8.76 4.56
CA ALA A 135 -12.33 7.71 5.29
C ALA A 135 -13.08 8.41 6.44
N LYS A 136 -14.40 8.55 6.31
CA LYS A 136 -15.23 8.98 7.44
C LYS A 136 -14.96 7.95 8.52
N GLU A 137 -14.31 8.38 9.60
CA GLU A 137 -14.10 7.55 10.77
C GLU A 137 -15.41 6.83 11.08
N ALA A 138 -15.42 5.52 10.88
CA ALA A 138 -16.47 4.70 11.45
C ALA A 138 -16.31 4.87 12.94
N LYS A 139 -17.14 5.74 13.54
CA LYS A 139 -17.25 5.88 14.99
C LYS A 139 -17.35 4.47 15.55
N LYS A 140 -16.27 4.01 16.17
CA LYS A 140 -16.24 2.79 16.95
C LYS A 140 -17.26 3.00 18.08
N LYS A 141 -18.44 2.42 17.92
CA LYS A 141 -19.48 2.41 18.93
C LYS A 141 -19.15 1.34 19.97
#